data_AF-C4Y2V4-F1
#
_entry.id   AF-C4Y2V4-F1
#
_cell.length_a   1.000
_cell.length_b   1.000
_cell.length_c   1.000
_cell.angle_alpha   90.00
_cell.angle_beta   90.00
_cell.angle_gamma   90.00
#
_symmetry.space_group_name_H-M   'P 1'
#
loop_
_entity.id
_entity.type
_entity.pdbx_description
1 polymer ?
#
loop_
_entity_poly.entity_id
_entity_poly.type
_entity_poly.pdbx_seq_one_letter_code
_entity_poly.pdbx_strand_id
1 'polypeptide(L)' 'MATNYQLTLSDESKERIMKLVDWSRTVAHYGFIPFILYLGWKSTPNKPNLFNLLSPFPSA' A
#
# COMPACT_ATOMS: atom_id res chain seq x y z
N MET A 1 31.98 -21.30 10.93
CA MET A 1 31.20 -20.57 11.96
C MET A 1 30.13 -19.78 11.24
N ALA A 2 28.85 -20.12 11.42
CA ALA A 2 27.74 -19.33 10.88
C ALA A 2 27.39 -18.25 11.90
N THR A 3 27.62 -16.98 11.57
CA THR A 3 27.25 -15.83 12.39
C THR A 3 25.73 -15.70 12.36
N ASN A 4 25.07 -16.14 13.42
CA ASN A 4 23.64 -15.89 13.61
C ASN A 4 23.48 -14.44 14.07
N TYR A 5 23.00 -13.57 13.18
CA TYR A 5 22.67 -12.19 13.50
C TYR A 5 21.39 -12.17 14.35
N GLN A 6 21.53 -12.36 15.65
CA GLN A 6 20.47 -12.10 16.62
C GLN A 6 20.26 -10.58 16.65
N LEU A 7 19.23 -10.08 15.95
CA LEU A 7 18.81 -8.68 16.06
C LEU A 7 18.24 -8.47 17.46
N THR A 8 19.10 -8.08 18.41
CA THR A 8 18.71 -7.76 19.79
C THR A 8 18.04 -6.40 19.82
N LEU A 9 16.80 -6.32 19.33
CA LEU A 9 16.00 -5.11 19.41
C LEU A 9 15.57 -4.89 20.86
N SER A 10 15.70 -3.66 21.35
CA SER A 10 15.10 -3.23 22.63
C SER A 10 13.59 -3.48 22.60
N ASP A 11 12.98 -3.82 23.73
CA ASP A 11 11.55 -4.13 23.78
C ASP A 11 10.69 -2.94 23.34
N GLU A 12 11.13 -1.71 23.59
CA GLU A 12 10.51 -0.50 23.05
C GLU A 12 10.54 -0.47 21.51
N SER A 13 11.66 -0.89 20.90
CA SER A 13 11.77 -0.94 19.43
C SER A 13 10.89 -2.04 18.85
N LYS A 14 10.78 -3.19 19.53
CA LYS A 14 9.87 -4.27 19.11
C LYS A 14 8.41 -3.82 19.16
N GLU A 15 8.00 -3.17 20.24
CA GLU A 15 6.63 -2.65 20.37
C GLU A 15 6.30 -1.64 19.27
N ARG A 16 7.22 -0.71 18.97
CA ARG A 16 7.05 0.26 17.88
C ARG A 16 6.93 -0.42 16.53
N ILE A 17 7.76 -1.42 16.24
CA ILE A 17 7.71 -2.18 14.98
C ILE A 17 6.38 -2.95 14.87
N MET A 18 5.95 -3.62 15.94
CA MET A 18 4.66 -4.32 15.98
C MET A 18 3.52 -3.36 15.66
N LYS A 19 3.51 -2.18 16.28
CA LYS A 19 2.51 -1.14 16.03
C LYS A 19 2.52 -0.66 14.57
N LEU A 20 3.70 -0.48 13.98
CA LEU A 20 3.84 -0.11 12.57
C LEU A 20 3.33 -1.21 11.64
N VAL A 21 3.55 -2.48 11.97
CA VAL A 21 3.05 -3.62 11.19
C VAL A 21 1.52 -3.72 11.27
N ASP A 22 0.93 -3.47 12.43
CA ASP A 22 -0.53 -3.44 12.57
C ASP A 22 -1.16 -2.30 11.76
N TRP A 23 -0.51 -1.14 11.75
CA TRP A 23 -0.91 -0.02 10.90
C TRP A 23 -0.73 -0.34 9.41
N SER A 24 0.38 -0.96 9.02
CA SER A 24 0.64 -1.30 7.63
C SER A 24 -0.38 -2.27 7.07
N ARG A 25 -0.89 -3.22 7.87
CA ARG A 25 -2.01 -4.10 7.49
C ARG A 25 -3.25 -3.30 7.10
N THR A 26 -3.61 -2.30 7.91
CA THR A 26 -4.78 -1.46 7.67
C THR A 26 -4.59 -0.60 6.41
N VAL A 27 -3.43 0.04 6.27
CA VAL A 27 -3.09 0.86 5.11
C VAL A 27 -3.07 0.01 3.83
N ALA A 28 -2.49 -1.18 3.86
CA ALA A 28 -2.45 -2.07 2.71
C ALA A 28 -3.87 -2.51 2.31
N HIS A 29 -4.71 -2.90 3.27
CA HIS A 29 -6.06 -3.38 2.97
C HIS A 29 -6.93 -2.32 2.31
N TYR A 30 -7.00 -1.13 2.89
CA TYR A 30 -7.86 -0.05 2.37
C TYR A 30 -7.18 0.78 1.27
N GLY A 31 -5.86 0.87 1.29
CA GLY A 31 -5.08 1.65 0.33
C GLY A 31 -4.78 0.94 -0.98
N PHE A 32 -4.88 -0.39 -1.04
CA PHE A 32 -4.52 -1.15 -2.24
C PHE A 32 -5.32 -0.73 -3.47
N ILE A 33 -6.66 -0.69 -3.36
CA ILE A 33 -7.54 -0.35 -4.50
C ILE A 33 -7.31 1.09 -4.99
N PRO A 34 -7.34 2.14 -4.13
CA PRO A 34 -7.01 3.49 -4.56
C PRO A 34 -5.61 3.61 -5.20
N PHE A 35 -4.63 2.88 -4.66
CA PHE A 35 -3.26 2.92 -5.14
C PHE A 35 -3.13 2.35 -6.57
N ILE A 36 -3.68 1.16 -6.85
CA ILE A 36 -3.62 0.58 -8.20
C ILE A 36 -4.39 1.41 -9.22
N LEU A 37 -5.52 2.01 -8.83
CA LEU A 37 -6.29 2.91 -9.68
C LEU A 37 -5.48 4.16 -10.02
N TYR A 38 -4.79 4.74 -9.03
CA TYR A 38 -3.91 5.89 -9.25
C TYR A 38 -2.76 5.55 -10.20
N LEU A 39 -2.10 4.41 -10.02
CA LEU A 39 -1.03 3.97 -10.92
C LEU A 39 -1.53 3.82 -12.36
N GLY A 40 -2.66 3.14 -12.56
CA GLY A 40 -3.27 2.99 -13.89
C GLY A 40 -3.62 4.34 -14.52
N TRP A 41 -4.31 5.20 -13.76
CA TRP A 41 -4.68 6.55 -14.20
C TRP A 41 -3.46 7.42 -14.56
N LYS A 42 -2.36 7.31 -13.81
CA LYS A 42 -1.11 8.05 -14.07
C LYS A 42 -0.41 7.59 -15.35
N SER A 43 -0.50 6.31 -15.68
CA SER A 43 0.14 5.71 -16.85
C SER A 43 -0.64 5.92 -18.16
N THR A 44 -1.94 6.22 -18.09
CA THR A 44 -2.77 6.46 -19.28
C THR A 44 -2.58 7.89 -19.83
N PRO A 45 -2.41 8.07 -21.16
CA PRO A 45 -2.26 9.40 -21.76
C PRO A 45 -3.55 10.23 -21.65
N ASN A 46 -4.71 9.59 -21.79
CA ASN A 46 -6.01 10.20 -21.54
C ASN A 46 -6.37 9.94 -20.08
N LYS A 47 -6.45 10.99 -19.26
CA LYS A 47 -6.67 10.90 -17.81
C LYS A 47 -8.17 11.00 -17.52
N PRO A 48 -8.91 9.89 -17.41
CA PRO A 48 -10.35 9.94 -17.20
C PRO A 48 -10.68 10.64 -15.88
N ASN A 49 -11.87 11.25 -15.80
CA ASN A 49 -12.40 11.71 -14.52
C ASN A 49 -12.78 10.51 -13.62
N LEU A 50 -13.04 10.76 -12.34
CA LEU A 50 -13.33 9.69 -11.38
C LEU A 50 -14.58 8.88 -11.74
N PHE A 51 -15.60 9.53 -12.30
CA PHE A 51 -16.83 8.83 -12.70
C PHE A 51 -16.55 7.83 -13.82
N ASN A 52 -15.86 8.27 -14.88
CA ASN A 52 -15.50 7.42 -16.02
C ASN A 52 -14.51 6.31 -15.62
N LEU A 53 -13.64 6.57 -14.63
CA LEU A 53 -12.71 5.56 -14.12
C LEU A 53 -13.42 4.43 -13.37
N LEU A 54 -14.53 4.73 -12.70
CA LEU A 54 -15.30 3.77 -11.90
C LEU A 54 -16.54 3.24 -12.63
N SER A 55 -16.95 3.87 -13.73
CA SER A 55 -18.14 3.48 -14.47
C SER A 55 -17.88 2.17 -15.24
N PRO A 56 -18.80 1.20 -15.19
CA PRO A 56 -18.72 0.01 -16.04
C PRO A 56 -19.10 0.28 -17.50
N PHE A 57 -19.58 1.49 -17.82
CA PHE A 57 -20.01 1.88 -19.14
C PHE A 57 -18.83 2.37 -19.99
N PRO A 58 -18.83 2.12 -21.32
CA PRO A 58 -17.81 2.68 -22.21
C PRO A 58 -17.81 4.21 -22.12
N SER A 59 -16.65 4.81 -21.81
CA SER A 59 -16.50 6.25 -21.98
C SER A 59 -16.34 6.56 -23.47
N ALA A 60 -17.27 7.35 -24.02
CA ALA A 60 -17.20 7.84 -25.40
C ALA A 60 -16.00 8.75 -25.63
#